data_AF-A0A538H7E2-F1
#
_entry.id   AF-A0A538H7E2-F1
#
_cell.length_a   1.000
_cell.length_b   1.000
_cell.length_c   1.000
_cell.angle_alpha   90.00
_cell.angle_beta   90.00
_cell.angle_gamma   90.00
#
_symmetry.space_group_name_H-M   'P 1'
#
loop_
_entity.id
_entity.type
_entity.pdbx_description
1 polymer ?
#
loop_
_entity_poly.entity_id
_entity_poly.type
_entity_poly.pdbx_seq_one_letter_code
_entity_poly.pdbx_strand_id
1 'polypeptide(L)'
;GKTFRDRINTSFEYGPQPLVQTIEQNLGITINHYLEVDFVGFRNLVSAVGGVAIYVPAPARDFYSDLKIYRAGCVMLTPDQALAWVRSRHYQYYEAGRWHEDPTSDFGRIQRQQDFIRRLMRRSISKGIRNPFKLNSLIGIAIKNITIDNRMSTKDILRLGSRFRSLNPDSVDMLTLPTEGFTTAGGAAVLRFKQPDAQLIINRFNGLLAAPKQEKVPPSIVPNSVRVRVLNGTGVSGQAGKVATTLQQLGFNNAGTGDAPSFHNPQTQIRYGVGQRGKALLLKSYLPGSAKLVQDSTLQSVDLVLTVGSDFSGVVKPPRSGATPTTVASPPTTVASKGAPAAQPQC
;
A
#
# COMPACT_ATOMS: atom_id res chain seq x y z
N GLY A 1 -36.32 -10.88 12.12
CA GLY A 1 -35.11 -11.69 11.85
C GLY A 1 -34.18 -11.59 13.03
N LYS A 2 -33.51 -12.68 13.42
CA LYS A 2 -32.57 -12.67 14.55
C LYS A 2 -31.30 -11.92 14.12
N THR A 3 -30.97 -10.82 14.79
CA THR A 3 -29.67 -10.14 14.64
C THR A 3 -28.65 -10.80 15.57
N PHE A 4 -27.48 -11.16 15.06
CA PHE A 4 -26.37 -11.69 15.86
C PHE A 4 -25.07 -10.94 15.53
N ARG A 5 -24.05 -11.08 16.39
CA ARG A 5 -22.76 -10.42 16.22
C ARG A 5 -21.74 -11.43 15.73
N ASP A 6 -21.11 -11.14 14.59
CA ASP A 6 -20.02 -11.94 14.03
C ASP A 6 -19.10 -11.05 13.18
N ARG A 7 -18.05 -11.62 12.60
CA ARG A 7 -17.21 -10.97 11.59
C ARG A 7 -18.06 -10.67 10.36
N ILE A 8 -17.78 -9.54 9.71
CA ILE A 8 -18.56 -9.09 8.55
C ILE A 8 -18.54 -10.09 7.39
N ASN A 9 -17.45 -10.84 7.20
CA ASN A 9 -17.36 -11.83 6.13
C ASN A 9 -18.38 -12.97 6.27
N THR A 10 -18.84 -13.28 7.49
CA THR A 10 -19.88 -14.29 7.73
C THR A 10 -21.21 -13.88 7.11
N SER A 11 -21.51 -12.58 7.00
CA SER A 11 -22.77 -12.13 6.36
C SER A 11 -22.86 -12.54 4.89
N PHE A 12 -21.73 -12.63 4.19
CA PHE A 12 -21.68 -13.04 2.80
C PHE A 12 -21.93 -14.55 2.61
N GLU A 13 -21.72 -15.37 3.64
CA GLU A 13 -22.05 -16.81 3.59
C GLU A 13 -23.56 -17.04 3.41
N TYR A 14 -24.38 -16.04 3.75
CA TYR A 14 -25.83 -16.00 3.51
C TYR A 14 -26.22 -15.28 2.22
N GLY A 15 -25.24 -14.93 1.38
CA GLY A 15 -25.41 -14.24 0.11
C GLY A 15 -25.13 -12.72 0.18
N PRO A 16 -25.25 -12.03 -0.97
CA PRO A 16 -24.89 -10.61 -1.08
C PRO A 16 -25.85 -9.67 -0.34
N GLN A 17 -27.14 -10.02 -0.27
CA GLN A 17 -28.15 -9.15 0.33
C GLN A 17 -27.95 -8.97 1.86
N PRO A 18 -27.69 -10.03 2.66
CA PRO A 18 -27.34 -9.86 4.06
C PRO A 18 -26.05 -9.05 4.28
N LEU A 19 -25.04 -9.17 3.41
CA LEU A 19 -23.83 -8.35 3.48
C LEU A 19 -24.14 -6.86 3.26
N VAL A 20 -24.93 -6.54 2.23
CA VAL A 20 -25.38 -5.16 1.96
C VAL A 20 -26.10 -4.60 3.19
N GLN A 21 -27.10 -5.31 3.71
CA GLN A 21 -27.85 -4.87 4.89
C GLN A 21 -26.95 -4.69 6.12
N THR A 22 -25.99 -5.59 6.33
CA THR A 22 -25.02 -5.49 7.44
C THR A 22 -24.18 -4.22 7.34
N ILE A 23 -23.73 -3.86 6.13
CA ILE A 23 -22.96 -2.62 5.90
C ILE A 23 -23.85 -1.40 6.14
N GLU A 24 -25.05 -1.37 5.54
CA GLU A 24 -25.95 -0.22 5.67
C GLU A 24 -26.36 0.03 7.12
N GLN A 25 -26.72 -1.03 7.86
CA GLN A 25 -27.16 -0.93 9.25
C GLN A 25 -26.03 -0.56 10.22
N ASN A 26 -24.83 -1.12 10.03
CA ASN A 26 -23.73 -0.89 10.97
C ASN A 26 -22.94 0.40 10.68
N LEU A 27 -22.89 0.84 9.42
CA LEU A 27 -22.09 2.00 9.02
C LEU A 27 -22.94 3.23 8.69
N GLY A 28 -24.26 3.09 8.49
CA GLY A 28 -25.10 4.18 8.01
C GLY A 28 -24.70 4.67 6.62
N ILE A 29 -24.16 3.77 5.79
CA ILE A 29 -23.74 4.03 4.41
C ILE A 29 -24.78 3.44 3.47
N THR A 30 -25.34 4.22 2.56
CA THR A 30 -26.27 3.70 1.54
C THR A 30 -25.52 3.01 0.41
N ILE A 31 -25.92 1.77 0.08
CA ILE A 31 -25.36 1.04 -1.06
C ILE A 31 -26.35 1.13 -2.24
N ASN A 32 -26.00 1.93 -3.24
CA ASN A 32 -26.85 2.09 -4.43
C ASN A 32 -26.80 0.88 -5.37
N HIS A 33 -25.61 0.31 -5.55
CA HIS A 33 -25.36 -0.82 -6.45
C HIS A 33 -24.33 -1.78 -5.85
N TYR A 34 -24.46 -3.05 -6.18
CA TYR A 34 -23.56 -4.12 -5.76
C TYR A 34 -23.00 -4.85 -6.99
N LEU A 35 -21.68 -5.05 -6.97
CA LEU A 35 -20.96 -5.82 -7.98
C LEU A 35 -20.09 -6.86 -7.27
N GLU A 36 -20.22 -8.11 -7.68
CA GLU A 36 -19.41 -9.23 -7.23
C GLU A 36 -18.56 -9.76 -8.38
N VAL A 37 -17.31 -10.11 -8.08
CA VAL A 37 -16.39 -10.71 -9.04
C VAL A 37 -15.81 -11.97 -8.42
N ASP A 38 -16.11 -13.12 -9.01
CA ASP A 38 -15.49 -14.38 -8.59
C ASP A 38 -14.05 -14.50 -9.14
N PHE A 39 -13.36 -15.60 -8.81
CA PHE A 39 -11.98 -15.79 -9.24
C PHE A 39 -11.81 -16.04 -10.74
N VAL A 40 -12.82 -16.59 -11.42
CA VAL A 40 -12.76 -16.78 -12.88
C VAL A 40 -12.96 -15.43 -13.57
N GLY A 41 -13.97 -14.69 -13.14
CA GLY A 41 -14.27 -13.34 -13.60
C GLY A 41 -13.10 -12.38 -13.40
N PHE A 42 -12.45 -12.43 -12.22
CA PHE A 42 -11.26 -11.62 -11.95
C PHE A 42 -10.14 -11.90 -12.95
N ARG A 43 -9.83 -13.17 -13.21
CA ARG A 43 -8.78 -13.54 -14.18
C ARG A 43 -9.12 -13.06 -15.58
N ASN A 44 -10.38 -13.22 -15.99
CA ASN A 44 -10.86 -12.78 -17.30
C ASN A 44 -10.76 -11.26 -17.46
N LEU A 45 -11.08 -10.49 -16.40
CA LEU A 45 -10.91 -9.04 -16.39
C LEU A 45 -9.43 -8.63 -16.53
N VAL A 46 -8.53 -9.27 -15.80
CA VAL A 46 -7.07 -9.01 -15.90
C VAL A 46 -6.54 -9.39 -17.28
N SER A 47 -7.01 -10.50 -17.85
CA SER A 47 -6.67 -10.95 -19.19
C SER A 47 -7.11 -9.94 -20.25
N ALA A 48 -8.34 -9.43 -20.13
CA ALA A 48 -8.91 -8.45 -21.07
C ALA A 48 -8.11 -7.14 -21.16
N VAL A 49 -7.45 -6.75 -20.07
CA VAL A 49 -6.56 -5.57 -20.05
C VAL A 49 -5.09 -5.91 -20.34
N GLY A 50 -4.80 -7.18 -20.64
CA GLY A 50 -3.47 -7.68 -20.98
C GLY A 50 -2.50 -7.61 -19.79
N GLY A 51 -2.96 -8.01 -18.61
CA GLY A 51 -2.18 -8.01 -17.36
C GLY A 51 -2.13 -6.65 -16.66
N VAL A 52 -1.66 -6.66 -15.41
CA VAL A 52 -1.46 -5.47 -14.59
C VAL A 52 -0.01 -5.43 -14.11
N ALA A 53 0.67 -4.31 -14.35
CA ALA A 53 2.06 -4.18 -13.99
C ALA A 53 2.22 -3.71 -12.52
N ILE A 54 3.06 -4.41 -11.77
CA ILE A 54 3.35 -4.17 -10.35
C ILE A 54 4.86 -4.04 -10.19
N TYR A 55 5.28 -3.08 -9.37
CA TYR A 55 6.67 -2.98 -8.96
C TYR A 55 6.89 -3.83 -7.69
N VAL A 56 7.83 -4.76 -7.75
CA VAL A 56 8.26 -5.56 -6.60
C VAL A 56 9.74 -5.26 -6.28
N PRO A 57 10.07 -4.78 -5.07
CA PRO A 57 11.46 -4.41 -4.76
C PRO A 57 12.41 -5.60 -4.65
N ALA A 58 11.85 -6.80 -4.43
CA ALA A 58 12.56 -8.06 -4.27
C ALA A 58 11.68 -9.20 -4.80
N PRO A 59 12.25 -10.39 -5.08
CA PRO A 59 11.47 -11.59 -5.31
C PRO A 59 10.44 -11.80 -4.20
N ALA A 60 9.22 -12.13 -4.59
CA ALA A 60 8.07 -12.23 -3.70
C ALA A 60 7.35 -13.57 -3.90
N ARG A 61 6.85 -14.15 -2.81
CA ARG A 61 6.06 -15.37 -2.86
C ARG A 61 5.02 -15.44 -1.74
N ASP A 62 4.05 -16.32 -1.90
CA ASP A 62 3.11 -16.70 -0.84
C ASP A 62 2.55 -18.08 -1.20
N PHE A 63 2.85 -19.08 -0.37
CA PHE A 63 2.49 -20.47 -0.63
C PHE A 63 0.98 -20.74 -0.57
N TYR A 64 0.22 -19.94 0.18
CA TYR A 64 -1.22 -20.12 0.35
C TYR A 64 -2.02 -19.55 -0.83
N SER A 65 -1.48 -18.50 -1.45
CA SER A 65 -2.08 -17.89 -2.65
C SER A 65 -1.47 -18.37 -3.96
N ASP A 66 -0.43 -19.21 -3.89
CA ASP A 66 0.45 -19.61 -5.01
C ASP A 66 1.17 -18.45 -5.71
N LEU A 67 1.40 -17.35 -4.99
CA LEU A 67 2.14 -16.21 -5.53
C LEU A 67 3.60 -16.59 -5.73
N LYS A 68 4.11 -16.41 -6.96
CA LYS A 68 5.51 -16.65 -7.33
C LYS A 68 6.01 -15.55 -8.27
N ILE A 69 6.85 -14.67 -7.74
CA ILE A 69 7.52 -13.60 -8.49
C ILE A 69 9.01 -13.66 -8.20
N TYR A 70 9.79 -14.21 -9.12
CA TYR A 70 11.22 -14.46 -8.91
C TYR A 70 12.13 -13.28 -9.28
N ARG A 71 11.59 -12.27 -9.95
CA ARG A 71 12.36 -11.09 -10.41
C ARG A 71 11.89 -9.85 -9.67
N ALA A 72 12.83 -9.07 -9.16
CA ALA A 72 12.58 -7.71 -8.71
C ALA A 72 12.34 -6.77 -9.90
N GLY A 73 11.76 -5.60 -9.64
CA GLY A 73 11.46 -4.57 -10.61
C GLY A 73 9.99 -4.57 -11.07
N CYS A 74 9.75 -4.00 -12.25
CA CYS A 74 8.42 -4.01 -12.86
C CYS A 74 8.08 -5.38 -13.44
N VAL A 75 7.03 -6.00 -12.92
CA VAL A 75 6.53 -7.30 -13.38
C VAL A 75 5.12 -7.12 -13.90
N MET A 76 4.88 -7.50 -15.16
CA MET A 76 3.54 -7.61 -15.70
C MET A 76 2.90 -8.89 -15.13
N LEU A 77 1.97 -8.73 -14.20
CA LEU A 77 1.28 -9.88 -13.63
C LEU A 77 0.33 -10.50 -14.65
N THR A 78 0.47 -11.80 -14.86
CA THR A 78 -0.53 -12.64 -15.53
C THR A 78 -1.83 -12.68 -14.71
N PRO A 79 -2.96 -13.12 -15.30
CA PRO A 79 -4.22 -13.28 -14.56
C PRO A 79 -4.08 -14.09 -13.26
N ASP A 80 -3.34 -15.20 -13.29
CA ASP A 80 -3.11 -16.04 -12.10
C ASP A 80 -2.21 -15.36 -11.08
N GLN A 81 -1.11 -14.75 -11.51
CA GLN A 81 -0.22 -14.00 -10.61
C GLN A 81 -0.94 -12.80 -9.98
N ALA A 82 -1.80 -12.12 -10.74
CA ALA A 82 -2.62 -11.01 -10.23
C ALA A 82 -3.59 -11.49 -9.16
N LEU A 83 -4.26 -12.63 -9.39
CA LEU A 83 -5.17 -13.22 -8.41
C LEU A 83 -4.41 -13.65 -7.14
N ALA A 84 -3.26 -14.29 -7.31
CA ALA A 84 -2.38 -14.66 -6.19
C ALA A 84 -1.91 -13.42 -5.40
N TRP A 85 -1.54 -12.35 -6.11
CA TRP A 85 -1.07 -11.09 -5.52
C TRP A 85 -2.11 -10.45 -4.60
N VAL A 86 -3.35 -10.30 -5.08
CA VAL A 86 -4.44 -9.67 -4.31
C VAL A 86 -4.98 -10.56 -3.19
N ARG A 87 -4.72 -11.87 -3.24
CA ARG A 87 -5.08 -12.85 -2.20
C ARG A 87 -3.99 -13.05 -1.17
N SER A 88 -2.76 -12.66 -1.47
CA SER A 88 -1.61 -12.94 -0.62
C SER A 88 -1.79 -12.33 0.77
N ARG A 89 -1.90 -13.20 1.77
CA ARG A 89 -2.01 -12.88 3.20
C ARG A 89 -0.69 -13.17 3.93
N HIS A 90 0.06 -14.16 3.45
CA HIS A 90 1.33 -14.61 3.99
C HIS A 90 2.44 -14.20 3.02
N TYR A 91 2.45 -12.91 2.67
CA TYR A 91 3.37 -12.35 1.71
C TYR A 91 4.81 -12.50 2.23
N GLN A 92 5.67 -13.12 1.44
CA GLN A 92 7.08 -13.28 1.72
C GLN A 92 7.92 -12.55 0.67
N TYR A 93 9.02 -11.95 1.09
CA TYR A 93 10.00 -11.31 0.21
C TYR A 93 11.40 -11.83 0.50
N TYR A 94 12.24 -11.86 -0.53
CA TYR A 94 13.61 -12.34 -0.44
C TYR A 94 14.57 -11.18 -0.18
N GLU A 95 15.28 -11.20 0.95
CA GLU A 95 16.24 -10.16 1.31
C GLU A 95 17.40 -10.78 2.10
N ALA A 96 18.63 -10.38 1.78
CA ALA A 96 19.85 -10.83 2.45
C ALA A 96 19.97 -12.36 2.55
N GLY A 97 19.73 -13.06 1.42
CA GLY A 97 19.91 -14.51 1.33
C GLY A 97 18.75 -15.35 1.86
N ARG A 98 17.71 -14.74 2.46
CA ARG A 98 16.61 -15.46 3.12
C ARG A 98 15.24 -14.87 2.80
N TRP A 99 14.20 -15.69 2.99
CA TRP A 99 12.81 -15.27 2.88
C TRP A 99 12.31 -14.71 4.21
N HIS A 100 11.62 -13.58 4.15
CA HIS A 100 10.99 -12.91 5.29
C HIS A 100 9.50 -12.83 5.07
N GLU A 101 8.70 -13.15 6.09
CA GLU A 101 7.25 -12.93 6.06
C GLU A 101 6.91 -11.48 6.44
N ASP A 102 6.00 -10.87 5.69
CA ASP A 102 5.39 -9.59 6.01
C ASP A 102 4.34 -9.79 7.11
N PRO A 103 4.54 -9.22 8.31
CA PRO A 103 3.67 -9.46 9.46
C PRO A 103 2.32 -8.73 9.37
N THR A 104 2.07 -7.96 8.30
CA THR A 104 0.85 -7.14 8.18
C THR A 104 -0.40 -7.94 7.80
N SER A 105 -0.24 -9.17 7.32
CA SER A 105 -1.35 -10.10 7.02
C SER A 105 -2.47 -9.44 6.18
N ASP A 106 -3.69 -9.39 6.70
CA ASP A 106 -4.86 -8.79 6.03
C ASP A 106 -4.68 -7.29 5.74
N PHE A 107 -3.99 -6.54 6.60
CA PHE A 107 -3.75 -5.11 6.36
C PHE A 107 -2.85 -4.90 5.15
N GLY A 108 -1.80 -5.71 5.00
CA GLY A 108 -0.96 -5.72 3.79
C GLY A 108 -1.74 -6.14 2.55
N ARG A 109 -2.65 -7.12 2.69
CA ARG A 109 -3.52 -7.56 1.61
C ARG A 109 -4.46 -6.43 1.13
N ILE A 110 -5.08 -5.69 2.06
CA ILE A 110 -5.93 -4.54 1.73
C ILE A 110 -5.14 -3.48 0.96
N GLN A 111 -3.91 -3.17 1.39
CA GLN A 111 -3.04 -2.24 0.67
C GLN A 111 -2.73 -2.71 -0.75
N ARG A 112 -2.37 -4.00 -0.92
CA ARG A 112 -2.13 -4.59 -2.25
C ARG A 112 -3.37 -4.55 -3.14
N GLN A 113 -4.56 -4.78 -2.57
CA GLN A 113 -5.83 -4.71 -3.31
C GLN A 113 -6.13 -3.27 -3.78
N GLN A 114 -5.99 -2.28 -2.90
CA GLN A 114 -6.20 -0.87 -3.27
C GLN A 114 -5.21 -0.38 -4.33
N ASP A 115 -3.93 -0.74 -4.20
CA ASP A 115 -2.92 -0.45 -5.23
C ASP A 115 -3.23 -1.15 -6.55
N PHE A 116 -3.62 -2.43 -6.50
CA PHE A 116 -4.00 -3.19 -7.68
C PHE A 116 -5.20 -2.57 -8.40
N ILE A 117 -6.25 -2.16 -7.69
CA ILE A 117 -7.42 -1.48 -8.28
C ILE A 117 -6.98 -0.18 -8.98
N ARG A 118 -6.11 0.62 -8.35
CA ARG A 118 -5.57 1.86 -8.97
C ARG A 118 -4.80 1.57 -10.26
N ARG A 119 -3.95 0.54 -10.25
CA ARG A 119 -3.18 0.12 -11.42
C ARG A 119 -4.05 -0.47 -12.52
N LEU A 120 -5.07 -1.24 -12.16
CA LEU A 120 -6.07 -1.75 -13.09
C LEU A 120 -6.83 -0.59 -13.75
N MET A 121 -7.23 0.44 -13.00
CA MET A 121 -7.84 1.65 -13.56
C MET A 121 -6.91 2.35 -14.55
N ARG A 122 -5.63 2.57 -14.18
CA ARG A 122 -4.62 3.16 -15.08
C ARG A 122 -4.43 2.32 -16.34
N ARG A 123 -4.34 0.99 -16.19
CA ARG A 123 -4.17 0.06 -17.31
C ARG A 123 -5.37 0.11 -18.26
N SER A 124 -6.59 0.07 -17.73
CA SER A 124 -7.82 0.20 -18.52
C SER A 124 -7.85 1.52 -19.29
N ILE A 125 -7.46 2.63 -18.66
CA ILE A 125 -7.31 3.93 -19.34
C ILE A 125 -6.28 3.87 -20.46
N SER A 126 -5.09 3.32 -20.20
CA SER A 126 -4.01 3.17 -21.19
C SER A 126 -4.40 2.27 -22.37
N LYS A 127 -5.23 1.25 -22.13
CA LYS A 127 -5.77 0.36 -23.19
C LYS A 127 -6.84 1.02 -24.05
N GLY A 128 -7.25 2.23 -23.69
CA GLY A 128 -8.15 3.05 -24.47
C GLY A 128 -9.59 2.90 -24.03
N ILE A 129 -9.88 2.73 -22.73
CA ILE A 129 -11.24 2.92 -22.20
C ILE A 129 -11.77 4.35 -22.49
N ARG A 130 -10.86 5.27 -22.84
CA ARG A 130 -11.16 6.57 -23.45
C ARG A 130 -11.59 6.49 -24.92
N ASN A 131 -11.83 5.32 -25.48
CA ASN A 131 -12.50 5.14 -26.76
C ASN A 131 -13.84 4.45 -26.49
N PRO A 132 -14.98 4.97 -26.98
CA PRO A 132 -16.30 4.43 -26.64
C PRO A 132 -16.50 2.99 -27.13
N PHE A 133 -15.91 2.60 -28.27
CA PHE A 133 -15.98 1.23 -28.78
C PHE A 133 -15.18 0.26 -27.89
N LYS A 134 -13.97 0.65 -27.47
CA LYS A 134 -13.16 -0.14 -26.54
C LYS A 134 -13.78 -0.22 -25.15
N LEU A 135 -14.36 0.87 -24.65
CA LEU A 135 -15.13 0.88 -23.41
C LEU A 135 -16.29 -0.11 -23.48
N ASN A 136 -17.07 -0.09 -24.55
CA ASN A 136 -18.19 -1.02 -24.74
C ASN A 136 -17.71 -2.47 -24.81
N SER A 137 -16.60 -2.74 -25.50
CA SER A 137 -16.00 -4.09 -25.55
C SER A 137 -15.54 -4.57 -24.17
N LEU A 138 -14.85 -3.72 -23.40
CA LEU A 138 -14.36 -4.07 -22.05
C LEU A 138 -15.53 -4.27 -21.08
N ILE A 139 -16.56 -3.43 -21.14
CA ILE A 139 -17.77 -3.58 -20.33
C ILE A 139 -18.53 -4.86 -20.70
N GLY A 140 -18.65 -5.19 -21.99
CA GLY A 140 -19.27 -6.43 -22.44
C GLY A 140 -18.54 -7.68 -21.93
N ILE A 141 -17.21 -7.64 -21.82
CA ILE A 141 -16.42 -8.69 -21.17
C ILE A 141 -16.67 -8.68 -19.66
N ALA A 142 -16.64 -7.51 -19.03
CA ALA A 142 -16.82 -7.39 -17.58
C ALA A 142 -18.17 -7.92 -17.12
N ILE A 143 -19.27 -7.57 -17.80
CA ILE A 143 -20.64 -8.00 -17.45
C ILE A 143 -20.79 -9.52 -17.46
N LYS A 144 -20.07 -10.24 -18.34
CA LYS A 144 -20.07 -11.71 -18.37
C LYS A 144 -19.30 -12.35 -17.21
N ASN A 145 -18.55 -11.55 -16.47
CA ASN A 145 -17.57 -11.98 -15.47
C ASN A 145 -17.87 -11.39 -14.08
N ILE A 146 -19.01 -10.74 -13.91
CA ILE A 146 -19.46 -10.15 -12.65
C ILE A 146 -20.91 -10.52 -12.39
N THR A 147 -21.27 -10.63 -11.12
CA THR A 147 -22.67 -10.66 -10.68
C THR A 147 -23.06 -9.24 -10.28
N ILE A 148 -24.20 -8.76 -10.79
CA ILE A 148 -24.74 -7.43 -10.48
C ILE A 148 -26.08 -7.55 -9.78
N ASP A 149 -26.43 -6.55 -8.98
CA ASP A 149 -27.75 -6.49 -8.37
C ASP A 149 -28.87 -6.31 -9.40
N ASN A 150 -30.08 -6.71 -9.02
CA ASN A 150 -31.27 -6.67 -9.90
C ASN A 150 -31.76 -5.25 -10.23
N ARG A 151 -31.20 -4.20 -9.61
CA ARG A 151 -31.52 -2.79 -9.87
C ARG A 151 -30.49 -2.13 -10.80
N MET A 152 -29.44 -2.84 -11.22
CA MET A 152 -28.42 -2.34 -12.14
C MET A 152 -28.61 -2.91 -13.55
N SER A 153 -28.83 -2.06 -14.54
CA SER A 153 -28.87 -2.49 -15.95
C SER A 153 -27.51 -2.35 -16.63
N THR A 154 -27.32 -3.04 -17.76
CA THR A 154 -26.15 -2.82 -18.65
C THR A 154 -25.99 -1.35 -19.06
N LYS A 155 -27.10 -0.62 -19.23
CA LYS A 155 -27.07 0.82 -19.53
C LYS A 155 -26.52 1.63 -18.36
N ASP A 156 -26.82 1.24 -17.12
CA ASP A 156 -26.28 1.89 -15.93
C ASP A 156 -24.78 1.64 -15.78
N ILE A 157 -24.31 0.43 -16.10
CA ILE A 157 -22.87 0.10 -16.14
C ILE A 157 -22.14 0.93 -17.20
N LEU A 158 -22.73 1.07 -18.40
CA LEU A 158 -22.18 1.93 -19.45
C LEU A 158 -22.14 3.40 -19.03
N ARG A 159 -23.22 3.90 -18.40
CA ARG A 159 -23.28 5.28 -17.87
C ARG A 159 -22.25 5.49 -16.77
N LEU A 160 -22.07 4.53 -15.88
CA LEU A 160 -21.05 4.53 -14.84
C LEU A 160 -19.66 4.57 -15.48
N GLY A 161 -19.34 3.63 -16.36
CA GLY A 161 -18.06 3.59 -17.08
C GLY A 161 -17.75 4.89 -17.83
N SER A 162 -18.76 5.53 -18.43
CA SER A 162 -18.61 6.83 -19.08
C SER A 162 -18.29 7.96 -18.10
N ARG A 163 -18.88 7.99 -16.90
CA ARG A 163 -18.55 8.98 -15.86
C ARG A 163 -17.14 8.77 -15.31
N PHE A 164 -16.72 7.51 -15.17
CA PHE A 164 -15.40 7.16 -14.68
C PHE A 164 -14.29 7.27 -15.74
N ARG A 165 -14.64 7.39 -17.02
CA ARG A 165 -13.65 7.54 -18.12
C ARG A 165 -12.77 8.80 -17.99
N SER A 166 -13.31 9.88 -17.43
CA SER A 166 -12.58 11.13 -17.17
C SER A 166 -11.92 11.18 -15.80
N LEU A 167 -12.16 10.18 -14.95
CA LEU A 167 -11.61 10.15 -13.61
C LEU A 167 -10.10 9.89 -13.65
N ASN A 168 -9.34 10.68 -12.89
CA ASN A 168 -7.92 10.44 -12.69
C ASN A 168 -7.75 9.34 -11.63
N PRO A 169 -7.16 8.17 -11.94
CA PRO A 169 -6.95 7.11 -10.95
C PRO A 169 -6.19 7.57 -9.70
N ASP A 170 -5.39 8.61 -9.82
CA ASP A 170 -4.56 9.15 -8.75
C ASP A 170 -5.34 10.07 -7.81
N SER A 171 -6.53 10.53 -8.23
CA SER A 171 -7.45 11.29 -7.38
C SER A 171 -8.49 10.41 -6.69
N VAL A 172 -8.44 9.09 -6.85
CA VAL A 172 -9.35 8.18 -6.14
C VAL A 172 -8.85 7.95 -4.73
N ASP A 173 -9.66 8.38 -3.77
CA ASP A 173 -9.48 8.06 -2.37
C ASP A 173 -9.75 6.57 -2.12
N MET A 174 -8.73 5.88 -1.63
CA MET A 174 -8.83 4.50 -1.15
C MET A 174 -8.75 4.55 0.37
N LEU A 175 -9.84 4.26 1.05
CA LEU A 175 -9.96 4.37 2.51
C LEU A 175 -10.07 2.97 3.12
N THR A 176 -9.42 2.79 4.26
CA THR A 176 -9.55 1.58 5.10
C THR A 176 -10.09 2.02 6.45
N LEU A 177 -11.15 1.38 6.92
CA LEU A 177 -11.70 1.67 8.25
C LEU A 177 -10.67 1.32 9.34
N PRO A 178 -10.30 2.28 10.20
CA PRO A 178 -9.48 2.01 11.38
C PRO A 178 -10.12 0.96 12.28
N THR A 179 -9.32 -0.03 12.67
CA THR A 179 -9.75 -1.10 13.56
C THR A 179 -8.77 -1.30 14.71
N GLU A 180 -9.27 -1.87 15.80
CA GLU A 180 -8.48 -2.36 16.92
C GLU A 180 -8.81 -3.84 17.18
N GLY A 181 -7.83 -4.55 17.74
CA GLY A 181 -8.01 -5.94 18.13
C GLY A 181 -8.93 -6.07 19.33
N PHE A 182 -9.82 -7.06 19.30
CA PHE A 182 -10.72 -7.38 20.39
C PHE A 182 -10.86 -8.90 20.52
N THR A 183 -10.84 -9.42 21.76
CA THR A 183 -11.10 -10.84 22.02
C THR A 183 -12.50 -10.98 22.60
N THR A 184 -13.34 -11.81 21.96
CA THR A 184 -14.70 -12.06 22.44
C THR A 184 -14.68 -12.85 23.75
N ALA A 185 -15.80 -12.87 24.48
CA ALA A 185 -15.95 -13.68 25.69
C ALA A 185 -15.73 -15.18 25.42
N GLY A 186 -15.97 -15.64 24.19
CA GLY A 186 -15.67 -17.00 23.74
C GLY A 186 -14.23 -17.22 23.25
N GLY A 187 -13.32 -16.27 23.47
CA GLY A 187 -11.90 -16.39 23.11
C GLY A 187 -11.55 -16.09 21.65
N ALA A 188 -12.51 -15.69 20.81
CA ALA A 188 -12.24 -15.41 19.40
C ALA A 188 -11.60 -14.03 19.23
N ALA A 189 -10.45 -13.97 18.54
CA ALA A 189 -9.85 -12.71 18.11
C ALA A 189 -10.64 -12.11 16.92
N VAL A 190 -11.12 -10.89 17.07
CA VAL A 190 -11.88 -10.13 16.06
C VAL A 190 -11.37 -8.69 15.99
N LEU A 191 -11.80 -7.97 14.95
CA LEU A 191 -11.53 -6.55 14.79
C LEU A 191 -12.80 -5.76 15.13
N ARG A 192 -12.63 -4.68 15.88
CA ARG A 192 -13.68 -3.67 16.12
C ARG A 192 -13.27 -2.36 15.49
N PHE A 193 -14.25 -1.52 15.14
CA PHE A 193 -13.96 -0.17 14.68
C PHE A 193 -13.30 0.62 15.80
N LYS A 194 -12.14 1.20 15.47
CA LYS A 194 -11.44 2.09 16.39
C LYS A 194 -12.12 3.45 16.34
N GLN A 195 -12.89 3.77 17.36
CA GLN A 195 -13.56 5.08 17.47
C GLN A 195 -12.68 6.10 18.20
N PRO A 196 -12.75 7.40 17.84
CA PRO A 196 -13.65 8.01 16.83
C PRO A 196 -13.12 7.93 15.38
N ASP A 197 -11.91 7.40 15.17
CA ASP A 197 -11.21 7.43 13.87
C ASP A 197 -12.04 6.80 12.74
N ALA A 198 -12.73 5.69 13.01
CA ALA A 198 -13.61 5.03 12.04
C ALA A 198 -14.81 5.90 11.64
N GLN A 199 -15.43 6.58 12.59
CA GLN A 199 -16.55 7.47 12.30
C GLN A 199 -16.14 8.63 11.37
N LEU A 200 -14.92 9.14 11.48
CA LEU A 200 -14.42 10.18 10.58
C LEU A 200 -14.35 9.70 9.12
N ILE A 201 -13.92 8.46 8.90
CA ILE A 201 -13.87 7.85 7.57
C ILE A 201 -15.29 7.61 7.02
N ILE A 202 -16.21 7.12 7.86
CA ILE A 202 -17.63 6.92 7.50
C ILE A 202 -18.28 8.25 7.13
N ASN A 203 -18.08 9.30 7.94
CA ASN A 203 -18.63 10.63 7.66
C ASN A 203 -18.09 11.22 6.36
N ARG A 204 -16.80 11.00 6.05
CA ARG A 204 -16.21 11.37 4.75
C ARG A 204 -16.86 10.61 3.60
N PHE A 205 -17.08 9.30 3.76
CA PHE A 205 -17.74 8.48 2.74
C PHE A 205 -19.17 8.97 2.46
N ASN A 206 -19.90 9.34 3.50
CA ASN A 206 -21.26 9.90 3.42
C ASN A 206 -21.30 11.36 2.95
N GLY A 207 -20.16 11.96 2.60
CA GLY A 207 -20.08 13.36 2.16
C GLY A 207 -20.34 14.39 3.27
N LEU A 208 -20.43 13.96 4.53
CA LEU A 208 -20.61 14.84 5.70
C LEU A 208 -19.33 15.57 6.08
N LEU A 209 -18.17 15.02 5.68
CA LEU A 209 -16.87 15.68 5.79
C LEU A 209 -16.29 15.82 4.38
N ALA A 210 -15.85 17.04 4.04
CA ALA A 210 -15.10 17.25 2.82
C ALA A 210 -13.86 16.34 2.83
N ALA A 211 -13.50 15.81 1.65
CA ALA A 211 -12.14 15.33 1.48
C ALA A 211 -11.21 16.47 1.91
N PRO A 212 -10.12 16.19 2.66
CA PRO A 212 -9.09 17.19 2.87
C PRO A 212 -8.78 17.82 1.51
N LYS A 213 -8.74 19.16 1.43
CA LYS A 213 -8.23 19.82 0.21
C LYS A 213 -6.99 19.06 -0.16
N GLN A 214 -6.89 18.58 -1.41
CA GLN A 214 -5.66 17.98 -1.90
C GLN A 214 -4.57 19.07 -1.79
N GLU A 215 -3.91 19.16 -0.63
CA GLU A 215 -2.49 19.38 -0.63
C GLU A 215 -1.97 18.29 -1.53
N LYS A 216 -1.47 18.70 -2.71
CA LYS A 216 -0.86 17.87 -3.73
C LYS A 216 -0.38 16.58 -3.09
N VAL A 217 -1.06 15.48 -3.42
CA VAL A 217 -0.78 14.13 -2.92
C VAL A 217 0.72 14.03 -2.65
N PRO A 218 1.18 13.94 -1.38
CA PRO A 218 2.60 13.96 -1.12
C PRO A 218 3.22 12.82 -1.92
N PRO A 219 4.16 13.12 -2.82
CA PRO A 219 4.78 12.12 -3.67
C PRO A 219 5.34 11.05 -2.75
N SER A 220 4.92 9.80 -2.98
CA SER A 220 5.57 8.56 -2.54
C SER A 220 6.69 8.79 -1.53
N ILE A 221 6.38 8.67 -0.24
CA ILE A 221 7.29 8.85 0.92
C ILE A 221 8.76 8.88 0.49
N VAL A 222 9.30 10.10 0.35
CA VAL A 222 10.68 10.39 -0.06
C VAL A 222 11.50 10.82 1.16
N PRO A 223 12.85 10.71 1.14
CA PRO A 223 13.68 11.02 2.32
C PRO A 223 13.36 12.38 2.96
N ASN A 224 13.15 13.43 2.16
CA ASN A 224 12.89 14.79 2.64
C ASN A 224 11.48 15.00 3.23
N SER A 225 10.64 13.98 3.23
CA SER A 225 9.34 13.95 3.91
C SER A 225 9.39 13.26 5.28
N VAL A 226 10.57 12.75 5.67
CA VAL A 226 10.77 11.94 6.88
C VAL A 226 11.68 12.69 7.85
N ARG A 227 11.13 13.04 9.02
CA ARG A 227 11.88 13.63 10.15
C ARG A 227 12.38 12.54 11.09
N VAL A 228 13.69 12.37 11.18
CA VAL A 228 14.34 11.31 11.97
C VAL A 228 15.09 11.91 13.15
N ARG A 229 14.77 11.49 14.37
CA ARG A 229 15.62 11.72 15.54
C ARG A 229 16.55 10.52 15.71
N VAL A 230 17.85 10.75 15.88
CA VAL A 230 18.84 9.68 16.01
C VAL A 230 19.35 9.59 17.44
N LEU A 231 19.26 8.41 18.04
CA LEU A 231 19.74 8.11 19.39
C LEU A 231 20.94 7.16 19.34
N ASN A 232 21.97 7.49 20.11
CA ASN A 232 23.14 6.63 20.32
C ASN A 232 22.80 5.56 21.35
N GLY A 233 22.72 4.31 20.90
CA GLY A 233 22.47 3.15 21.75
C GLY A 233 23.70 2.29 22.00
N THR A 234 24.91 2.74 21.64
CA THR A 234 26.17 1.99 21.78
C THR A 234 27.18 2.61 22.75
N GLY A 235 26.97 3.87 23.16
CA GLY A 235 27.90 4.61 24.03
C GLY A 235 29.10 5.22 23.28
N VAL A 236 29.20 5.04 21.96
CA VAL A 236 30.26 5.64 21.14
C VAL A 236 30.02 7.13 20.96
N SER A 237 30.96 7.96 21.46
CA SER A 237 30.84 9.42 21.40
C SER A 237 30.66 9.92 19.96
N GLY A 238 29.65 10.78 19.77
CA GLY A 238 29.33 11.40 18.47
C GLY A 238 28.67 10.48 17.43
N GLN A 239 28.35 9.22 17.76
CA GLN A 239 27.75 8.28 16.80
C GLN A 239 26.43 8.79 16.23
N ALA A 240 25.51 9.26 17.09
CA ALA A 240 24.22 9.80 16.65
C ALA A 240 24.38 11.00 15.71
N GLY A 241 25.34 11.89 16.00
CA GLY A 241 25.65 13.06 15.16
C GLY A 241 26.15 12.67 13.77
N LYS A 242 27.07 11.70 13.69
CA LYS A 242 27.58 11.17 12.42
C LYS A 242 26.45 10.55 11.59
N VAL A 243 25.64 9.69 12.19
CA VAL A 243 24.50 9.03 11.50
C VAL A 243 23.46 10.04 11.04
N ALA A 244 23.11 11.03 11.87
CA ALA A 244 22.18 12.09 11.48
C ALA A 244 22.71 12.92 10.30
N THR A 245 24.00 13.24 10.27
CA THR A 245 24.65 13.96 9.16
C THR A 245 24.58 13.14 7.87
N THR A 246 24.87 11.84 7.93
CA THR A 246 24.78 10.96 6.75
C THR A 246 23.34 10.85 6.24
N LEU A 247 22.36 10.71 7.13
CA LEU A 247 20.95 10.69 6.75
C LEU A 247 20.52 12.02 6.10
N GLN A 248 21.00 13.15 6.61
CA GLN A 248 20.73 14.46 6.06
C GLN A 248 21.31 14.63 4.65
N GLN A 249 22.55 14.16 4.41
CA GLN A 249 23.16 14.13 3.08
C GLN A 249 22.38 13.25 2.08
N LEU A 250 21.67 12.23 2.58
CA LEU A 250 20.80 11.35 1.80
C LEU A 250 19.36 11.90 1.65
N GLY A 251 19.11 13.08 2.22
CA GLY A 251 17.88 13.85 2.03
C GLY A 251 16.87 13.72 3.16
N PHE A 252 17.16 13.04 4.26
CA PHE A 252 16.28 12.99 5.43
C PHE A 252 16.33 14.29 6.24
N ASN A 253 15.23 14.64 6.90
CA ASN A 253 15.22 15.80 7.80
C ASN A 253 15.69 15.38 9.20
N ASN A 254 16.72 16.05 9.72
CA ASN A 254 17.22 15.81 11.07
C ASN A 254 16.24 16.42 12.10
N ALA A 255 15.72 15.60 13.02
CA ALA A 255 14.84 16.01 14.12
C ALA A 255 15.53 16.02 15.50
N GLY A 256 16.86 16.04 15.49
CA GLY A 256 17.72 16.09 16.65
C GLY A 256 18.47 14.78 16.90
N THR A 257 19.50 14.88 17.74
CA THR A 257 20.33 13.76 18.17
C THR A 257 20.35 13.67 19.69
N GLY A 258 20.61 12.49 20.23
CA GLY A 258 20.80 12.30 21.66
C GLY A 258 21.29 10.90 22.00
N ASP A 259 21.27 10.57 23.27
CA ASP A 259 21.60 9.24 23.77
C ASP A 259 20.33 8.42 24.06
N ALA A 260 20.40 7.12 23.85
CA ALA A 260 19.34 6.21 24.24
C ALA A 260 19.37 5.99 25.77
N PRO A 261 18.25 5.55 26.40
CA PRO A 261 18.22 5.26 27.84
C PRO A 261 19.18 4.15 28.30
N SER A 262 19.71 3.35 27.37
CA SER A 262 20.71 2.32 27.61
C SER A 262 21.67 2.24 26.43
N PHE A 263 22.93 1.90 26.70
CA PHE A 263 24.00 1.72 25.69
C PHE A 263 24.25 0.24 25.33
N HIS A 264 23.48 -0.69 25.89
CA HIS A 264 23.57 -2.11 25.59
C HIS A 264 22.49 -2.55 24.59
N ASN A 265 22.25 -1.77 23.53
CA ASN A 265 21.28 -2.17 22.51
C ASN A 265 21.96 -3.08 21.47
N PRO A 266 21.71 -4.42 21.48
CA PRO A 266 22.33 -5.32 20.53
C PRO A 266 21.80 -5.11 19.10
N GLN A 267 20.61 -4.52 18.97
CA GLN A 267 19.89 -4.38 17.71
C GLN A 267 19.46 -2.93 17.47
N THR A 268 19.68 -2.44 16.26
CA THR A 268 19.25 -1.14 15.77
C THR A 268 17.73 -1.13 15.64
N GLN A 269 17.07 -0.08 16.11
CA GLN A 269 15.59 0.00 16.14
C GLN A 269 15.11 1.29 15.51
N ILE A 270 14.02 1.19 14.73
CA ILE A 270 13.26 2.33 14.23
C ILE A 270 11.92 2.31 14.94
N ARG A 271 11.75 3.22 15.90
CA ARG A 271 10.45 3.50 16.51
C ARG A 271 9.67 4.46 15.62
N TYR A 272 8.40 4.17 15.38
CA TYR A 272 7.56 4.98 14.48
C TYR A 272 6.17 5.23 15.07
N GLY A 273 5.65 6.44 14.85
CA GLY A 273 4.32 6.85 15.28
C GLY A 273 3.19 6.15 14.51
N VAL A 274 1.97 6.24 15.03
CA VAL A 274 0.77 5.70 14.35
C VAL A 274 0.66 6.30 12.93
N GLY A 275 0.47 5.45 11.93
CA GLY A 275 0.40 5.87 10.51
C GLY A 275 1.75 6.10 9.81
N GLN A 276 2.89 6.05 10.53
CA GLN A 276 4.22 6.36 9.97
C GLN A 276 5.02 5.14 9.48
N ARG A 277 4.38 3.95 9.42
CA ARG A 277 5.07 2.71 9.02
C ARG A 277 5.71 2.79 7.63
N GLY A 278 5.08 3.50 6.68
CA GLY A 278 5.66 3.72 5.36
C GLY A 278 6.96 4.53 5.40
N LYS A 279 7.06 5.54 6.27
CA LYS A 279 8.30 6.30 6.53
C LYS A 279 9.36 5.43 7.19
N ALA A 280 8.95 4.58 8.12
CA ALA A 280 9.84 3.65 8.80
C ALA A 280 10.46 2.62 7.83
N LEU A 281 9.66 2.11 6.90
CA LEU A 281 10.12 1.21 5.83
C LEU A 281 11.07 1.92 4.86
N LEU A 282 10.80 3.18 4.51
CA LEU A 282 11.75 3.98 3.73
C LEU A 282 13.08 4.10 4.47
N LEU A 283 13.09 4.59 5.72
CA LEU A 283 14.34 4.73 6.48
C LEU A 283 15.09 3.40 6.61
N LYS A 284 14.37 2.31 6.85
CA LYS A 284 14.95 0.97 6.92
C LYS A 284 15.69 0.58 5.65
N SER A 285 15.21 0.98 4.46
CA SER A 285 15.90 0.68 3.18
C SER A 285 17.27 1.35 3.03
N TYR A 286 17.57 2.36 3.84
CA TYR A 286 18.87 3.04 3.87
C TYR A 286 19.82 2.46 4.94
N LEU A 287 19.35 1.49 5.73
CA LEU A 287 20.14 0.86 6.79
C LEU A 287 20.50 -0.57 6.34
N PRO A 288 21.77 -0.86 6.04
CA PRO A 288 22.21 -2.24 5.83
C PRO A 288 22.09 -3.01 7.15
N GLY A 289 21.21 -4.00 7.18
CA GLY A 289 21.01 -4.87 8.36
C GLY A 289 19.55 -4.99 8.81
N SER A 290 19.33 -5.74 9.89
CA SER A 290 18.01 -6.08 10.41
C SER A 290 17.48 -5.05 11.42
N ALA A 291 17.40 -3.78 11.03
CA ALA A 291 16.78 -2.77 11.89
C ALA A 291 15.34 -3.18 12.25
N LYS A 292 15.05 -3.27 13.55
CA LYS A 292 13.75 -3.67 14.07
C LYS A 292 12.77 -2.50 13.97
N LEU A 293 11.62 -2.71 13.34
CA LEU A 293 10.55 -1.73 13.35
C LEU A 293 9.71 -1.91 14.61
N VAL A 294 9.54 -0.86 15.40
CA VAL A 294 8.74 -0.87 16.63
C VAL A 294 7.70 0.25 16.54
N GLN A 295 6.42 -0.08 16.59
CA GLN A 295 5.40 0.95 16.63
C GLN A 295 5.33 1.55 18.03
N ASP A 296 5.22 2.87 18.11
CA ASP A 296 5.15 3.61 19.36
C ASP A 296 4.08 4.69 19.27
N SER A 297 2.99 4.50 20.01
CA SER A 297 1.85 5.41 20.06
C SER A 297 2.13 6.71 20.80
N THR A 298 3.23 6.79 21.54
CA THR A 298 3.61 8.00 22.32
C THR A 298 4.43 9.00 21.49
N LEU A 299 4.91 8.60 20.30
CA LEU A 299 5.60 9.50 19.37
C LEU A 299 4.61 10.44 18.67
N GLN A 300 4.50 11.66 19.20
CA GLN A 300 3.62 12.72 18.65
C GLN A 300 4.38 13.87 17.96
N SER A 301 5.67 14.07 18.26
CA SER A 301 6.45 15.24 17.79
C SER A 301 7.42 14.97 16.63
N VAL A 302 7.79 13.70 16.39
CA VAL A 302 8.72 13.27 15.32
C VAL A 302 8.13 12.10 14.53
N ASP A 303 8.51 11.97 13.25
CA ASP A 303 8.01 10.87 12.42
C ASP A 303 8.62 9.53 12.86
N LEU A 304 9.93 9.51 13.12
CA LEU A 304 10.71 8.32 13.47
C LEU A 304 11.78 8.63 14.52
N VAL A 305 12.07 7.64 15.36
CA VAL A 305 13.26 7.61 16.23
C VAL A 305 14.12 6.41 15.84
N LEU A 306 15.34 6.68 15.36
CA LEU A 306 16.35 5.66 15.07
C LEU A 306 17.27 5.50 16.28
N THR A 307 17.21 4.38 16.97
CA THR A 307 18.19 4.00 17.99
C THR A 307 19.26 3.11 17.36
N VAL A 308 20.49 3.59 17.35
CA VAL A 308 21.65 2.89 16.78
C VAL A 308 22.11 1.80 17.75
N GLY A 309 22.05 0.53 17.34
CA GLY A 309 22.53 -0.61 18.12
C GLY A 309 23.91 -1.07 17.69
N SER A 310 24.46 -2.08 18.37
CA SER A 310 25.79 -2.63 18.05
C SER A 310 25.84 -3.37 16.70
N ASP A 311 24.69 -3.79 16.17
CA ASP A 311 24.55 -4.38 14.83
C ASP A 311 24.57 -3.34 13.69
N PHE A 312 24.69 -2.05 14.01
CA PHE A 312 24.66 -0.98 13.02
C PHE A 312 25.90 -0.98 12.14
N SER A 313 25.69 -1.14 10.83
CA SER A 313 26.78 -1.22 9.85
C SER A 313 26.90 0.01 8.94
N GLY A 314 26.13 1.08 9.22
CA GLY A 314 26.19 2.34 8.50
C GLY A 314 24.85 2.77 7.89
N VAL A 315 24.89 3.80 7.06
CA VAL A 315 23.75 4.24 6.24
C VAL A 315 24.21 4.25 4.80
N VAL A 316 23.47 3.58 3.92
CA VAL A 316 23.78 3.50 2.50
C VAL A 316 22.59 4.03 1.70
N LYS A 317 22.88 4.68 0.58
CA LYS A 317 21.84 4.94 -0.41
C LYS A 317 21.52 3.62 -1.10
N PRO A 318 20.30 3.09 -1.00
CA PRO A 318 19.95 1.90 -1.76
C PRO A 318 20.14 2.21 -3.26
N PRO A 319 20.61 1.23 -4.05
CA PRO A 319 20.88 1.44 -5.46
C PRO A 319 19.64 2.03 -6.16
N ARG A 320 19.87 3.10 -6.92
CA ARG A 320 18.83 3.76 -7.72
C ARG A 320 18.33 2.73 -8.73
N SER A 321 17.05 2.36 -8.66
CA SER A 321 16.42 1.62 -9.76
C SER A 321 16.45 2.53 -10.99
N GLY A 322 17.40 2.29 -11.90
CA GLY A 322 17.63 3.14 -13.07
C GLY A 322 19.06 3.26 -13.61
N ALA A 323 19.99 2.34 -13.32
CA ALA A 323 21.23 2.24 -14.10
C ALA A 323 21.10 1.10 -15.11
N THR A 324 20.78 1.43 -16.36
CA THR A 324 21.03 0.54 -17.50
C THR A 324 22.55 0.33 -17.61
N PRO A 325 23.06 -0.89 -17.85
CA PRO A 325 24.45 -1.04 -18.25
C PRO A 325 24.59 -0.52 -19.67
N THR A 326 25.24 0.63 -19.85
CA THR A 326 25.60 1.11 -21.18
C THR A 326 27.01 0.62 -21.52
N THR A 327 27.08 -0.12 -22.61
CA THR A 327 28.26 -0.52 -23.37
C THR A 327 29.16 0.70 -23.70
N VAL A 328 30.46 0.43 -23.81
CA VAL A 328 31.62 1.31 -24.06
C VAL A 328 31.44 2.35 -25.19
N ALA A 329 31.75 3.64 -24.93
CA ALA A 329 32.56 4.58 -25.76
C ALA A 329 32.55 6.03 -25.18
N SER A 330 33.71 6.72 -25.21
CA SER A 330 33.99 8.05 -24.61
C SER A 330 33.69 9.26 -25.56
N PRO A 331 34.01 10.55 -25.24
CA PRO A 331 33.09 11.72 -25.13
C PRO A 331 33.34 12.79 -26.26
N PRO A 332 32.85 14.08 -26.28
CA PRO A 332 32.31 14.89 -25.17
C PRO A 332 31.17 15.94 -25.45
N THR A 333 30.75 16.56 -24.33
CA THR A 333 30.17 17.92 -24.13
C THR A 333 28.75 18.28 -24.61
N THR A 334 27.87 18.66 -23.65
CA THR A 334 27.36 20.04 -23.38
C THR A 334 25.89 20.07 -22.87
N VAL A 335 25.73 20.51 -21.62
CA VAL A 335 24.67 21.33 -20.97
C VAL A 335 23.15 21.10 -21.26
N ALA A 336 22.51 20.55 -20.22
CA ALA A 336 21.23 20.90 -19.57
C ALA A 336 20.00 21.40 -20.36
N SER A 337 18.87 20.69 -20.19
CA SER A 337 17.58 21.34 -19.93
C SER A 337 16.67 20.48 -19.03
N LYS A 338 15.80 21.17 -18.28
CA LYS A 338 14.97 20.74 -17.14
C LYS A 338 13.97 19.63 -17.50
N GLY A 339 13.89 18.59 -16.66
CA GLY A 339 12.86 17.55 -16.71
C GLY A 339 12.05 17.50 -15.41
N ALA A 340 10.72 17.53 -15.56
CA ALA A 340 9.71 17.46 -14.52
C ALA A 340 9.89 16.29 -13.51
N PRO A 341 9.37 16.40 -12.27
CA PRO A 341 9.55 15.37 -11.25
C PRO A 341 8.84 14.06 -11.66
N ALA A 342 9.62 12.99 -11.72
CA ALA A 342 9.16 11.64 -12.03
C ALA A 342 8.39 11.04 -10.84
N ALA A 343 7.21 10.52 -11.14
CA ALA A 343 6.41 9.68 -10.27
C ALA A 343 7.17 8.40 -9.87
N GLN A 344 6.65 7.66 -8.87
CA GLN A 344 6.99 6.24 -8.68
C GLN A 344 7.11 5.55 -10.03
N PRO A 345 8.08 4.63 -10.26
CA PRO A 345 8.22 3.98 -11.54
C PRO A 345 6.86 3.37 -11.92
N GLN A 346 6.22 4.00 -12.91
CA GLN A 346 5.00 3.50 -13.50
C GLN A 346 5.43 2.33 -14.37
N CYS A 347 5.43 1.14 -13.77
CA CYS A 347 4.65 0.10 -14.39
C CYS A 347 3.16 0.52 -14.24
#